data_AF-A0AAW1LCL5-F1
#
_entry.id   AF-A0AAW1LCL5-F1
#
_cell.length_a   1.000
_cell.length_b   1.000
_cell.length_c   1.000
_cell.angle_alpha   90.00
_cell.angle_beta   90.00
_cell.angle_gamma   90.00
#
_symmetry.space_group_name_H-M   'P 1'
#
loop_
_entity.id
_entity.type
_entity.pdbx_description
1 polymer ?
#
loop_
_entity_poly.entity_id
_entity_poly.type
_entity_poly.pdbx_seq_one_letter_code
_entity_poly.pdbx_strand_id
1 'polypeptide(L)'
;MGLSNAKIPSNVLPNLQSEEDLEKALNLDNDNDTNNKESMTTNIPEENGVGSCYVDNDYDVALGNLDIDLTTTSYEDNNNEIQLNNLNASLINRQRQEARHALAEQAKKMKISSNKKFPPVTLGQTVKVKVPDVDRSKTDQRALLAVIMNIQD
;
A
#
# COMPACT_ATOMS: atom_id res chain seq x y z
N MET A 1 3.60 10.50 -19.47
CA MET A 1 4.81 9.83 -18.97
C MET A 1 5.48 9.16 -20.16
N GLY A 2 6.76 9.43 -20.43
CA GLY A 2 7.49 8.92 -21.60
C GLY A 2 8.93 8.58 -21.26
N LEU A 3 9.74 8.22 -22.26
CA LEU A 3 11.14 7.77 -22.08
C LEU A 3 12.04 8.79 -21.37
N SER A 4 11.69 10.08 -21.39
CA SER A 4 12.38 11.15 -20.65
C SER A 4 12.36 10.98 -19.13
N ASN A 5 11.45 10.16 -18.60
CA ASN A 5 11.33 9.84 -17.17
C ASN A 5 11.84 8.41 -16.85
N ALA A 6 12.37 7.68 -17.84
CA ALA A 6 12.93 6.35 -17.64
C ALA A 6 14.34 6.43 -17.04
N LYS A 7 14.81 5.33 -16.43
CA LYS A 7 16.17 5.18 -15.87
C LYS A 7 17.22 4.98 -16.98
N ILE A 8 17.10 5.74 -18.06
CA ILE A 8 17.98 5.71 -19.24
C ILE A 8 18.60 7.11 -19.37
N PRO A 9 19.93 7.23 -19.47
CA PRO A 9 20.56 8.53 -19.54
C PRO A 9 20.16 9.27 -20.84
N SER A 10 19.96 10.57 -20.73
CA SER A 10 19.35 11.41 -21.78
C SER A 10 20.15 11.50 -23.08
N ASN A 11 21.44 11.23 -23.02
CA ASN A 11 22.35 11.16 -24.17
C ASN A 11 22.16 9.89 -25.03
N VAL A 12 21.55 8.83 -24.48
CA VAL A 12 21.31 7.57 -25.20
C VAL A 12 19.96 7.60 -25.91
N LEU A 13 18.97 8.32 -25.36
CA LEU A 13 17.61 8.43 -25.92
C LEU A 13 17.54 8.80 -27.42
N PRO A 14 18.28 9.79 -27.95
CA PRO A 14 18.18 10.15 -29.37
C PRO A 14 18.75 9.08 -30.33
N ASN A 15 19.54 8.13 -29.81
CA ASN A 15 20.20 7.09 -30.61
C ASN A 15 19.45 5.75 -30.56
N LEU A 16 18.36 5.64 -29.80
CA LEU A 16 17.52 4.44 -29.78
C LEU A 16 16.69 4.40 -31.07
N GLN A 17 16.89 3.37 -31.89
CA GLN A 17 16.17 3.19 -33.15
C GLN A 17 15.32 1.91 -33.17
N SER A 18 15.60 0.95 -32.28
CA SER A 18 14.89 -0.32 -32.19
C SER A 18 14.60 -0.74 -30.74
N GLU A 19 13.70 -1.71 -30.57
CA GLU A 19 13.38 -2.31 -29.27
C GLU A 19 14.58 -3.05 -28.66
N GLU A 20 15.43 -3.65 -29.49
CA GLU A 20 16.68 -4.31 -29.06
C GLU A 20 17.66 -3.32 -28.42
N ASP A 21 17.72 -2.08 -28.92
CA ASP A 21 18.58 -1.02 -28.35
C ASP A 21 18.08 -0.58 -26.96
N LEU A 22 16.76 -0.60 -26.75
CA LEU A 22 16.14 -0.25 -25.48
C LEU A 22 16.46 -1.30 -24.41
N GLU A 23 16.40 -2.59 -24.76
CA GLU A 23 16.76 -3.69 -23.86
C GLU A 23 18.22 -3.62 -23.43
N LYS A 24 19.14 -3.32 -24.36
CA LYS A 24 20.56 -3.11 -24.05
C LYS A 24 20.77 -1.91 -23.12
N ALA A 25 20.08 -0.80 -23.36
CA ALA A 25 20.17 0.41 -22.54
C ALA A 25 19.67 0.20 -21.10
N LEU A 26 18.68 -0.67 -20.89
CA LEU A 26 18.16 -0.99 -19.56
C LEU A 26 19.04 -2.01 -18.80
N ASN A 27 19.77 -2.85 -19.52
CA ASN A 27 20.62 -3.91 -18.93
C ASN A 27 22.07 -3.48 -18.66
N LEU A 28 22.46 -2.26 -19.04
CA LEU A 28 23.81 -1.71 -18.86
C LEU A 28 24.22 -1.49 -17.37
N ASP A 29 23.27 -1.54 -16.43
CA ASP A 29 23.52 -1.39 -14.99
C ASP A 29 24.05 -2.66 -14.30
N ASN A 30 24.15 -3.81 -14.99
CA ASN A 30 24.49 -5.09 -14.33
C ASN A 30 25.98 -5.49 -14.35
N ASP A 31 26.85 -4.78 -15.09
CA ASP A 31 28.23 -5.26 -15.30
C ASP A 31 29.36 -4.29 -14.88
N ASN A 32 29.11 -3.19 -14.16
CA ASN A 32 30.22 -2.36 -13.65
C ASN A 32 30.06 -1.92 -12.18
N ASP A 33 31.11 -2.26 -11.42
CA ASP A 33 31.62 -1.62 -10.21
C ASP A 33 31.08 -2.04 -8.83
N THR A 34 31.66 -3.15 -8.35
CA THR A 34 32.28 -3.20 -7.02
C THR A 34 33.04 -1.90 -6.67
N ASN A 35 32.80 -1.39 -5.47
CA ASN A 35 33.56 -0.37 -4.71
C ASN A 35 33.29 1.11 -5.04
N ASN A 36 32.40 1.77 -4.30
CA ASN A 36 32.79 2.78 -3.30
C ASN A 36 31.59 3.25 -2.46
N LYS A 37 31.80 3.39 -1.14
CA LYS A 37 30.92 4.14 -0.25
C LYS A 37 31.20 5.62 -0.45
N GLU A 38 30.19 6.46 -0.63
CA GLU A 38 30.12 7.76 0.05
C GLU A 38 28.73 8.40 -0.06
N SER A 39 28.31 8.96 1.07
CA SER A 39 27.10 9.70 1.34
C SER A 39 27.08 11.05 0.63
N MET A 40 25.92 11.55 0.21
CA MET A 40 25.66 12.99 0.29
C MET A 40 24.17 13.33 0.26
N THR A 41 23.76 14.05 1.30
CA THR A 41 22.45 14.68 1.50
C THR A 41 22.31 15.89 0.56
N THR A 42 21.11 16.17 0.05
CA THR A 42 20.73 17.55 -0.32
C THR A 42 19.23 17.79 -0.21
N ASN A 43 18.90 18.59 0.81
CA ASN A 43 17.81 19.57 0.98
C ASN A 43 16.79 19.74 -0.16
N ILE A 44 15.51 19.50 0.16
CA ILE A 44 14.35 19.93 -0.62
C ILE A 44 13.86 21.28 -0.02
N PRO A 45 13.70 22.36 -0.81
CA PRO A 45 13.11 23.60 -0.32
C PRO A 45 11.60 23.45 -0.13
N GLU A 46 11.09 24.05 0.96
CA GLU A 46 9.66 24.18 1.27
C GLU A 46 8.92 24.98 0.18
N GLU A 47 7.86 24.40 -0.40
CA GLU A 47 6.76 25.17 -0.97
C GLU A 47 5.40 24.56 -0.59
N ASN A 48 4.47 25.46 -0.34
CA ASN A 48 3.28 25.29 0.47
C ASN A 48 2.16 24.45 -0.20
N GLY A 49 1.66 23.47 0.55
CA GLY A 49 0.22 23.36 0.83
C GLY A 49 -0.63 22.47 -0.06
N VAL A 50 -0.65 21.16 0.21
CA VAL A 50 -1.89 20.34 0.31
C VAL A 50 -1.59 19.19 1.26
N GLY A 51 -2.40 19.02 2.30
CA GLY A 51 -2.19 18.04 3.37
C GLY A 51 -2.10 16.60 2.87
N SER A 52 -0.90 16.03 2.94
CA SER A 52 -0.63 14.61 2.80
C SER A 52 -0.28 14.07 4.19
N CYS A 53 -1.05 13.11 4.69
CA CYS A 53 -0.71 12.39 5.91
C CYS A 53 0.43 11.41 5.62
N TYR A 54 1.66 11.92 5.56
CA TYR A 54 2.83 11.08 5.70
C TYR A 54 2.84 10.53 7.13
N VAL A 55 2.78 9.22 7.24
CA VAL A 55 3.19 8.54 8.46
C VAL A 55 4.51 7.88 8.12
N ASP A 56 5.60 8.56 8.49
CA ASP A 56 6.91 7.93 8.66
C ASP A 56 6.71 6.70 9.55
N ASN A 57 7.08 5.54 9.04
CA ASN A 57 7.23 4.34 9.85
C ASN A 57 8.35 3.51 9.24
N ASP A 58 9.55 3.74 9.76
CA ASP A 58 10.60 2.74 9.84
C ASP A 58 10.02 1.52 10.58
N TYR A 59 9.56 0.53 9.82
CA TYR A 59 9.45 -0.83 10.29
C TYR A 59 10.30 -1.68 9.35
N ASP A 60 11.42 -2.19 9.86
CA ASP A 60 12.11 -3.34 9.32
C ASP A 60 11.13 -4.53 9.31
N VAL A 61 10.31 -4.60 8.26
CA VAL A 61 9.71 -5.87 7.87
C VAL A 61 10.84 -6.62 7.20
N ALA A 62 11.49 -7.50 7.96
CA ALA A 62 12.28 -8.57 7.38
C ALA A 62 11.35 -9.37 6.47
N LEU A 63 11.23 -8.93 5.22
CA LEU A 63 10.76 -9.73 4.11
C LEU A 63 11.79 -10.83 3.99
N GLY A 64 11.56 -11.94 4.69
CA GLY A 64 12.26 -13.17 4.42
C GLY A 64 12.03 -13.47 2.95
N ASN A 65 13.06 -13.25 2.13
CA ASN A 65 13.10 -13.61 0.72
C ASN A 65 12.56 -15.04 0.61
N LEU A 66 11.45 -15.22 -0.09
CA LEU A 66 11.02 -16.54 -0.51
C LEU A 66 11.23 -16.59 -2.02
N ASP A 67 12.43 -17.03 -2.41
CA ASP A 67 12.72 -17.49 -3.75
C ASP A 67 11.76 -18.64 -4.05
N ILE A 68 10.72 -18.37 -4.85
CA ILE A 68 9.87 -19.41 -5.42
C ILE A 68 10.41 -19.65 -6.84
N ASP A 69 11.37 -20.57 -6.93
CA ASP A 69 11.86 -21.08 -8.22
C ASP A 69 10.82 -22.04 -8.81
N LEU A 70 9.94 -21.50 -9.66
CA LEU A 70 8.99 -22.31 -10.43
C LEU A 70 9.71 -22.91 -11.64
N THR A 71 10.48 -23.98 -11.42
CA THR A 71 11.09 -24.74 -12.51
C THR A 71 9.99 -25.45 -13.32
N THR A 72 9.66 -24.89 -14.47
CA THR A 72 8.80 -25.54 -15.47
C THR A 72 9.57 -26.71 -16.06
N THR A 73 9.37 -27.90 -15.51
CA THR A 73 9.87 -29.15 -16.11
C THR A 73 8.73 -29.83 -16.85
N SER A 74 8.90 -29.97 -18.17
CA SER A 74 7.98 -30.63 -19.09
C SER A 74 7.88 -32.15 -18.85
N TYR A 75 6.66 -32.67 -19.04
CA TYR A 75 6.21 -34.06 -19.31
C TYR A 75 5.42 -34.81 -18.22
N GLU A 76 4.12 -34.99 -18.54
CA GLU A 76 3.14 -36.08 -18.30
C GLU A 76 3.12 -36.84 -16.96
N ASP A 77 2.08 -36.62 -16.13
CA ASP A 77 1.36 -37.67 -15.37
C ASP A 77 0.21 -37.07 -14.54
N ASN A 78 -0.95 -37.72 -14.51
CA ASN A 78 -2.17 -37.29 -13.78
C ASN A 78 -1.97 -37.09 -12.25
N ASN A 79 -0.83 -37.51 -11.70
CA ASN A 79 -0.44 -37.30 -10.30
C ASN A 79 0.14 -35.91 -10.04
N ASN A 80 0.63 -35.21 -11.07
CA ASN A 80 1.20 -33.87 -10.97
C ASN A 80 0.12 -32.80 -10.74
N GLU A 81 -1.08 -33.01 -11.29
CA GLU A 81 -2.19 -32.07 -11.14
C GLU A 81 -2.69 -32.03 -9.68
N ILE A 82 -2.79 -33.19 -9.02
CA ILE A 82 -3.17 -33.28 -7.60
C ILE A 82 -2.14 -32.57 -6.72
N GLN A 83 -0.84 -32.73 -7.01
CA GLN A 83 0.23 -32.07 -6.25
C GLN A 83 0.22 -30.55 -6.46
N LEU A 84 0.06 -30.09 -7.69
CA LEU A 84 -0.02 -28.67 -8.03
C LEU A 84 -1.24 -28.00 -7.39
N ASN A 85 -2.40 -28.67 -7.40
CA ASN A 85 -3.62 -28.17 -6.77
C ASN A 85 -3.48 -28.04 -5.25
N ASN A 86 -2.82 -29.01 -4.60
CA ASN A 86 -2.53 -28.94 -3.17
C ASN A 86 -1.55 -27.81 -2.84
N LEU A 87 -0.54 -27.59 -3.66
CA LEU A 87 0.39 -26.46 -3.51
C LEU A 87 -0.35 -25.13 -3.63
N ASN A 88 -1.17 -24.96 -4.66
CA ASN A 88 -2.00 -23.77 -4.86
C ASN A 88 -2.95 -23.53 -3.68
N ALA A 89 -3.60 -24.58 -3.17
CA ALA A 89 -4.45 -24.49 -1.99
C ALA A 89 -3.67 -24.01 -0.75
N SER A 90 -2.43 -24.47 -0.55
CA SER A 90 -1.59 -24.04 0.57
C SER A 90 -1.15 -22.57 0.44
N LEU A 91 -0.78 -22.12 -0.76
CA LEU A 91 -0.47 -20.72 -1.05
C LEU A 91 -1.67 -19.80 -0.82
N ILE A 92 -2.86 -20.21 -1.29
CA ILE A 92 -4.10 -19.46 -1.08
C ILE A 92 -4.42 -19.36 0.42
N ASN A 93 -4.28 -20.46 1.16
CA ASN A 93 -4.53 -20.45 2.60
C ASN A 93 -3.53 -19.56 3.34
N ARG A 94 -2.25 -19.58 2.96
CA ARG A 94 -1.24 -18.66 3.49
C ARG A 94 -1.63 -17.20 3.23
N GLN A 95 -1.95 -16.85 1.98
CA GLN A 95 -2.35 -15.49 1.63
C GLN A 95 -3.60 -15.04 2.40
N ARG A 96 -4.57 -15.94 2.59
CA ARG A 96 -5.77 -15.66 3.40
C ARG A 96 -5.43 -15.43 4.87
N GLN A 97 -4.49 -16.19 5.44
CA GLN A 97 -4.04 -16.00 6.82
C GLN A 97 -3.33 -14.65 6.99
N GLU A 98 -2.43 -14.30 6.07
CA GLU A 98 -1.74 -13.02 6.04
C GLU A 98 -2.73 -11.85 5.90
N ALA A 99 -3.68 -11.95 4.97
CA ALA A 99 -4.74 -10.96 4.79
C ALA A 99 -5.59 -10.80 6.06
N ARG A 100 -5.97 -11.90 6.71
CA ARG A 100 -6.72 -11.88 7.98
C ARG A 100 -5.94 -11.14 9.06
N HIS A 101 -4.64 -11.39 9.17
CA HIS A 101 -3.77 -10.71 10.13
C HIS A 101 -3.69 -9.20 9.82
N ALA A 102 -3.44 -8.82 8.57
CA ALA A 102 -3.37 -7.42 8.16
C ALA A 102 -4.68 -6.66 8.42
N LEU A 103 -5.84 -7.28 8.14
CA LEU A 103 -7.15 -6.72 8.43
C LEU A 103 -7.38 -6.53 9.94
N ALA A 104 -6.90 -7.46 10.78
CA ALA A 104 -6.99 -7.35 12.23
C ALA A 104 -6.18 -6.15 12.75
N GLU A 105 -4.94 -5.99 12.26
CA GLU A 105 -4.10 -4.84 12.59
C GLU A 105 -4.72 -3.51 12.09
N GLN A 106 -5.29 -3.52 10.89
CA GLN A 106 -6.00 -2.36 10.36
C GLN A 106 -7.23 -2.01 11.22
N ALA A 107 -8.03 -2.99 11.62
CA ALA A 107 -9.19 -2.78 12.49
C ALA A 107 -8.76 -2.19 13.84
N LYS A 108 -7.64 -2.64 14.41
CA LYS A 108 -7.06 -2.07 15.63
C LYS A 108 -6.68 -0.60 15.44
N LYS A 109 -5.99 -0.27 14.34
CA LYS A 109 -5.65 1.12 13.99
C LYS A 109 -6.90 1.98 13.82
N MET A 110 -7.90 1.48 13.11
CA MET A 110 -9.18 2.16 12.91
C MET A 110 -9.89 2.43 14.24
N LYS A 111 -9.94 1.45 15.15
CA LYS A 111 -10.51 1.62 16.50
C LYS A 111 -9.80 2.70 17.29
N ILE A 112 -8.47 2.70 17.32
CA ILE A 112 -7.67 3.74 18.00
C ILE A 112 -7.98 5.11 17.40
N SER A 113 -7.99 5.22 16.07
CA SER A 113 -8.28 6.49 15.38
C SER A 113 -9.69 7.00 15.66
N SER A 114 -10.68 6.10 15.74
CA SER A 114 -12.06 6.42 16.05
C SER A 114 -12.20 6.95 17.47
N ASN A 115 -11.64 6.23 18.46
CA ASN A 115 -11.68 6.63 19.87
C ASN A 115 -10.94 7.95 20.11
N LYS A 116 -9.86 8.22 19.37
CA LYS A 116 -9.15 9.51 19.43
C LYS A 116 -10.02 10.64 18.88
N LYS A 117 -10.74 10.40 17.78
CA LYS A 117 -11.60 11.40 17.12
C LYS A 117 -12.89 11.68 17.90
N PHE A 118 -13.43 10.66 18.54
CA PHE A 118 -14.69 10.72 19.28
C PHE A 118 -14.42 10.28 20.73
N PRO A 119 -14.05 11.21 21.62
CA PRO A 119 -13.81 10.88 23.02
C PRO A 119 -15.10 10.40 23.69
N PRO A 120 -15.00 9.64 24.79
CA PRO A 120 -16.16 9.20 25.57
C PRO A 120 -17.02 10.38 26.00
N VAL A 121 -18.34 10.20 25.91
CA VAL A 121 -19.34 11.23 26.18
C VAL A 121 -19.96 10.98 27.55
N THR A 122 -20.36 12.03 28.27
CA THR A 122 -21.02 11.89 29.58
C THR A 122 -22.55 11.99 29.48
N LEU A 123 -23.26 11.43 30.46
CA LEU A 123 -24.71 11.58 30.59
C LEU A 123 -25.08 13.06 30.77
N GLY A 124 -26.15 13.50 30.13
CA GLY A 124 -26.61 14.90 30.15
C GLY A 124 -25.82 15.83 29.21
N GLN A 125 -24.75 15.36 28.57
CA GLN A 125 -24.00 16.16 27.61
C GLN A 125 -24.82 16.39 26.33
N THR A 126 -24.81 17.63 25.83
CA THR A 126 -25.39 17.96 24.52
C THR A 126 -24.38 17.65 23.41
N VAL A 127 -24.79 16.88 22.41
CA VAL A 127 -23.99 16.47 21.26
C VAL A 127 -24.68 16.85 19.95
N LYS A 128 -23.88 17.04 18.89
CA LYS A 128 -24.36 17.30 17.53
C LYS A 128 -24.29 16.02 16.70
N VAL A 129 -25.44 15.47 16.34
CA VAL A 129 -25.57 14.26 15.51
C VAL A 129 -25.71 14.65 14.05
N LYS A 130 -24.82 14.19 13.18
CA LYS A 130 -24.92 14.46 11.74
C LYS A 130 -25.98 13.58 11.10
N VAL A 131 -26.79 14.17 10.23
CA VAL A 131 -27.72 13.43 9.36
C VAL A 131 -26.97 13.08 8.07
N PRO A 132 -26.98 11.82 7.60
CA PRO A 132 -26.38 11.42 6.33
C PRO A 132 -26.90 12.27 5.16
N ASP A 133 -26.07 12.41 4.13
CA ASP A 133 -26.42 13.21 2.95
C ASP A 133 -27.29 12.45 1.93
N VAL A 134 -27.60 11.17 2.16
CA VAL A 134 -28.38 10.33 1.23
C VAL A 134 -29.81 10.86 1.13
N ASP A 135 -30.27 11.09 -0.12
CA ASP A 135 -31.60 11.60 -0.49
C ASP A 135 -32.01 12.91 0.20
N ARG A 136 -31.02 13.68 0.69
CA ARG A 136 -31.28 14.90 1.43
C ARG A 136 -31.54 16.08 0.49
N SER A 137 -32.65 16.79 0.69
CA SER A 137 -32.93 18.06 0.01
C SER A 137 -31.96 19.16 0.49
N LYS A 138 -31.77 20.20 -0.33
CA LYS A 138 -30.94 21.36 0.02
C LYS A 138 -31.45 22.10 1.26
N THR A 139 -32.74 22.00 1.54
CA THR A 139 -33.42 22.67 2.67
C THR A 139 -33.40 21.86 3.96
N ASP A 140 -33.07 20.56 3.91
CA ASP A 140 -33.16 19.71 5.09
C ASP A 140 -32.03 19.99 6.08
N GLN A 141 -32.31 19.71 7.36
CA GLN A 141 -31.34 19.91 8.43
C GLN A 141 -30.14 18.97 8.29
N ARG A 142 -28.93 19.51 8.49
CA ARG A 142 -27.68 18.75 8.38
C ARG A 142 -27.29 18.01 9.65
N ALA A 143 -27.85 18.43 10.78
CA ALA A 143 -27.53 17.87 12.08
C ALA A 143 -28.63 18.17 13.11
N LEU A 144 -28.73 17.30 14.10
CA LEU A 144 -29.60 17.42 15.26
C LEU A 144 -28.76 17.71 16.51
N LEU A 145 -29.32 18.45 17.46
CA LEU A 145 -28.77 18.58 18.81
C LEU A 145 -29.50 17.61 19.73
N ALA A 146 -28.76 16.76 20.43
CA ALA A 146 -29.32 15.73 21.30
C ALA A 146 -28.61 15.73 22.65
N VAL A 147 -29.32 15.31 23.70
CA VAL A 147 -28.77 15.13 25.05
C VAL A 147 -28.61 13.64 25.31
N ILE A 148 -27.46 13.23 25.83
CA ILE A 148 -27.17 11.82 26.12
C ILE A 148 -27.96 11.39 27.36
N MET A 149 -28.90 10.47 27.22
CA MET A 149 -29.70 9.97 28.34
C MET A 149 -29.18 8.65 28.94
N ASN A 150 -28.52 7.82 28.13
CA ASN A 150 -27.98 6.53 28.54
C ASN A 150 -26.76 6.18 27.67
N ILE A 151 -25.81 5.39 28.21
CA ILE A 151 -24.62 4.88 27.51
C ILE A 151 -24.60 3.36 27.69
N GLN A 152 -24.44 2.63 26.59
CA GLN A 152 -24.30 1.17 26.57
C GLN A 152 -22.96 0.82 25.93
N ASP A 153 -22.29 -0.18 26.50
CA ASP A 153 -21.01 -0.73 26.02
C ASP A 153 -21.21 -1.93 25.08
#